data_AF-A0A2B7YHU1-F1
#
_entry.id   AF-A0A2B7YHU1-F1
#
_cell.length_a   1.000
_cell.length_b   1.000
_cell.length_c   1.000
_cell.angle_alpha   90.00
_cell.angle_beta   90.00
_cell.angle_gamma   90.00
#
_symmetry.space_group_name_H-M   'P 1'
#
loop_
_entity.id
_entity.type
_entity.pdbx_description
1 polymer ?
#
loop_
_entity_poly.entity_id
_entity_poly.type
_entity_poly.pdbx_seq_one_letter_code
_entity_poly.pdbx_strand_id
1 'polypeptide(L)' 'MKNVVTLRLDETEKTIIQNCANSKGLTMSEFMKKVVLDYIEDEYDLKIYKEYLKEKDTLKTYSHKEVWRK' A
#
# COMPACT_ATOMS: atom_id res chain seq x y z
N MET A 1 9.05 -21.32 -1.68
CA MET A 1 10.33 -20.92 -2.31
C MET A 1 10.80 -19.65 -1.62
N LYS A 2 12.06 -19.57 -1.17
CA LYS A 2 12.62 -18.33 -0.58
C LYS A 2 13.33 -17.56 -1.69
N ASN A 3 12.95 -16.30 -1.90
CA ASN A 3 13.58 -15.41 -2.86
C ASN A 3 14.40 -14.35 -2.11
N VAL A 4 15.55 -13.98 -2.67
CA VAL A 4 16.43 -12.93 -2.13
C VAL A 4 16.44 -11.78 -3.12
N VAL A 5 16.31 -10.56 -2.60
CA VAL A 5 16.44 -9.32 -3.37
C VAL A 5 17.65 -8.57 -2.84
N THR A 6 18.54 -8.16 -3.75
CA THR A 6 19.73 -7.37 -3.42
C THR A 6 19.53 -5.95 -3.91
N LEU A 7 19.64 -4.98 -3.01
CA LEU A 7 19.60 -3.56 -3.30
C LEU A 7 20.96 -2.94 -2.95
N ARG A 8 21.52 -2.12 -3.86
CA ARG A 8 22.70 -1.32 -3.54
C ARG A 8 22.24 -0.03 -2.87
N LEU A 9 22.88 0.28 -1.75
CA LEU A 9 22.66 1.48 -0.96
C LEU A 9 24.03 2.08 -0.65
N ASP A 10 24.11 3.40 -0.59
CA ASP A 10 25.23 4.03 0.10
C ASP A 10 25.06 3.94 1.63
N GLU A 11 26.11 4.29 2.38
CA GLU A 11 26.10 4.19 3.84
C GLU A 11 25.09 5.14 4.50
N THR A 12 24.79 6.28 3.88
CA THR A 12 23.82 7.25 4.37
C THR A 12 22.40 6.72 4.20
N GLU A 13 22.05 6.24 3.00
CA GLU A 13 20.77 5.61 2.70
C GLU A 13 20.51 4.42 3.63
N LYS A 14 21.49 3.52 3.76
CA LYS A 14 21.40 2.36 4.65
C LYS A 14 21.13 2.77 6.09
N THR A 15 21.86 3.77 6.60
CA THR A 15 21.71 4.25 7.99
C THR A 15 20.32 4.86 8.22
N ILE A 16 19.86 5.71 7.30
CA ILE A 16 18.54 6.36 7.40
C ILE A 16 17.43 5.31 7.39
N ILE A 17 17.45 4.40 6.43
CA ILE A 17 16.41 3.37 6.28
C ILE A 17 16.42 2.43 7.50
N GLN A 18 17.60 2.02 7.98
CA GLN A 18 17.73 1.15 9.15
C GLN A 18 17.17 1.81 10.41
N ASN A 19 17.47 3.09 10.63
CA ASN A 19 16.95 3.84 11.78
C ASN A 19 15.43 4.00 11.71
N CYS A 20 14.87 4.19 10.51
CA CYS A 20 13.43 4.25 10.30
C CYS A 20 12.75 2.89 10.58
N ALA A 21 13.35 1.78 10.14
CA ALA A 21 12.86 0.44 10.44
C ALA A 21 12.89 0.17 11.96
N ASN A 22 14.02 0.49 12.61
CA ASN A 22 14.22 0.30 14.05
C ASN A 22 13.23 1.12 14.88
N SER A 23 12.95 2.38 14.51
CA SER A 23 11.99 3.23 15.24
C SER A 23 10.56 2.71 15.16
N LYS A 24 10.26 1.86 14.17
CA LYS A 24 8.99 1.16 13.99
C LYS A 24 8.99 -0.26 14.57
N GLY A 25 10.09 -0.69 15.19
CA GLY A 25 10.24 -2.05 15.72
C GLY A 25 10.29 -3.14 14.63
N LEU A 26 10.69 -2.78 13.40
CA LEU A 26 10.75 -3.67 12.24
C LEU A 26 12.20 -3.94 11.85
N THR A 27 12.46 -5.13 11.30
CA THR A 27 13.72 -5.38 10.58
C THR A 27 13.75 -4.60 9.27
N MET A 28 14.95 -4.35 8.73
CA MET A 28 15.14 -3.71 7.43
C MET A 28 14.32 -4.38 6.33
N SER A 29 14.34 -5.71 6.25
CA SER A 29 13.61 -6.44 5.22
C SER A 29 12.10 -6.36 5.38
N GLU A 30 11.57 -6.36 6.60
CA GLU A 30 10.14 -6.18 6.84
C GLU A 30 9.70 -4.77 6.46
N PHE A 31 10.47 -3.76 6.86
CA PHE A 31 10.19 -2.37 6.52
C PHE A 31 10.20 -2.15 5.01
N MET A 32 11.23 -2.61 4.30
CA MET A 32 11.32 -2.47 2.84
C MET A 32 10.19 -3.18 2.11
N LYS A 33 9.81 -4.40 2.54
CA LYS A 33 8.65 -5.11 1.97
C LYS A 33 7.37 -4.32 2.16
N LYS A 34 7.15 -3.80 3.37
CA LYS A 34 5.96 -3.02 3.69
C LYS A 34 5.88 -1.77 2.80
N VAL A 35 6.94 -0.98 2.75
CA VAL A 35 6.96 0.25 1.93
C VAL A 35 6.70 -0.04 0.45
N VAL A 36 7.29 -1.10 -0.10
CA VAL A 36 7.05 -1.48 -1.50
C VAL A 36 5.61 -1.92 -1.75
N LEU A 37 5.03 -2.71 -0.83
CA LEU A 37 3.64 -3.15 -0.96
C LEU A 37 2.67 -1.97 -0.80
N ASP A 38 2.86 -1.13 0.20
CA ASP A 38 2.05 0.08 0.42
C ASP A 38 2.08 0.98 -0.83
N TYR A 39 3.24 1.17 -1.46
CA TYR A 39 3.37 1.94 -2.71
C TYR A 39 2.59 1.32 -3.88
N ILE A 40 2.63 0.00 -4.03
CA ILE A 40 1.86 -0.71 -5.08
C ILE A 40 0.35 -0.61 -4.81
N GLU A 41 -0.05 -0.75 -3.54
CA GLU A 41 -1.45 -0.62 -3.12
C GLU A 41 -1.98 0.78 -3.43
N ASP A 42 -1.24 1.84 -3.10
CA ASP A 42 -1.63 3.23 -3.40
C ASP A 42 -1.87 3.46 -4.91
N GLU A 43 -1.02 2.91 -5.78
CA GLU A 43 -1.19 3.00 -7.23
C GLU A 43 -2.46 2.28 -7.70
N TYR A 44 -2.74 1.11 -7.12
CA TYR A 44 -3.90 0.30 -7.46
C TYR A 44 -5.20 0.92 -6.96
N ASP A 45 -5.22 1.41 -5.72
CA ASP A 45 -6.33 2.12 -5.12
C ASP A 45 -6.68 3.38 -5.91
N LEU A 46 -5.67 4.16 -6.32
CA LEU A 46 -5.87 5.33 -7.16
C LEU A 46 -6.49 4.96 -8.52
N LYS A 47 -6.08 3.82 -9.11
CA LYS A 47 -6.66 3.33 -10.35
C LYS A 47 -8.14 2.98 -10.17
N ILE A 48 -8.48 2.18 -9.16
CA ILE A 48 -9.88 1.80 -8.87
C ILE A 48 -10.72 3.04 -8.62
N TYR A 49 -10.22 3.99 -7.83
CA TYR A 49 -10.92 5.23 -7.55
C TYR A 49 -11.24 6.02 -8.83
N LYS A 50 -10.28 6.13 -9.76
CA LYS A 50 -10.48 6.78 -11.06
C LYS A 50 -11.51 6.04 -11.93
N GLU A 51 -11.54 4.72 -11.88
CA GLU A 51 -12.55 3.90 -12.59
C GLU A 51 -13.95 4.16 -12.00
N TYR A 52 -14.08 4.12 -10.67
CA TYR A 52 -15.32 4.48 -9.98
C TYR A 52 -15.81 5.87 -10.36
N LEU A 53 -14.95 6.90 -10.40
CA LEU A 53 -15.36 8.26 -10.75
C LEU A 53 -15.94 8.37 -12.17
N LYS A 54 -15.49 7.54 -13.12
CA LYS A 54 -16.04 7.52 -14.49
C LYS A 54 -17.45 6.92 -14.54
N GLU A 55 -17.73 5.97 -13.67
CA GLU A 55 -18.99 5.22 -13.66
C GLU A 55 -19.97 5.70 -12.58
N LYS A 56 -19.53 6.58 -11.67
CA LYS A 56 -20.30 7.01 -10.50
C LYS A 56 -21.75 7.40 -10.79
N ASP A 57 -21.98 8.13 -11.89
CA ASP A 57 -23.31 8.63 -12.24
C ASP A 57 -24.21 7.56 -12.89
N THR A 58 -23.64 6.42 -13.31
CA THR A 58 -24.39 5.27 -13.88
C THR A 58 -24.61 4.16 -12.86
N LEU A 59 -23.89 4.18 -11.73
CA LEU A 59 -23.99 3.16 -10.68
C LEU A 59 -25.27 3.32 -9.87
N LYS A 60 -26.02 2.22 -9.74
CA LYS A 60 -27.12 2.14 -8.78
C LYS A 60 -26.56 2.01 -7.36
N THR A 61 -26.80 3.01 -6.54
CA THR A 61 -26.41 3.01 -5.12
C THR A 61 -27.61 2.67 -4.23
N TYR A 62 -27.33 2.09 -3.06
CA TYR A 62 -28.33 1.78 -2.04
C TYR A 62 -27.92 2.42 -0.72
N SER A 63 -28.87 3.02 -0.03
CA SER A 63 -28.67 3.54 1.32
C SER A 63 -28.58 2.40 2.33
N HIS A 64 -27.96 2.67 3.49
CA HIS A 64 -27.87 1.72 4.60
C HIS A 64 -29.24 1.14 5.01
N LYS A 65 -30.29 1.98 5.02
CA LYS A 65 -31.66 1.56 5.35
C LYS A 65 -32.25 0.60 4.32
N GLU A 66 -31.87 0.68 3.05
CA GLU A 66 -32.36 -0.22 2.00
C GLU A 66 -31.68 -1.58 2.08
N VAL A 67 -30.38 -1.62 2.43
CA VAL A 67 -29.63 -2.87 2.59
C VAL A 67 -30.08 -3.63 3.84
N TRP A 68 -30.28 -2.94 4.97
CA TRP A 68 -30.62 -3.57 6.27
C TRP A 68 -32.07 -4.08 6.38
N ARG A 69 -32.93 -3.74 5.42
CA ARG A 69 -34.33 -4.22 5.37
C ARG A 69 -34.49 -5.57 4.64
N LYS A 70 -33.40 -6.12 4.09
CA LYS A 70 -33.32 -7.49 3.60
C LYS A 70 -32.76 -8.41 4.67
#